data_AF-A0A9C8WJ15-F1
#
_entry.id   AF-A0A9C8WJ15-F1
#
_cell.length_a   1.000
_cell.length_b   1.000
_cell.length_c   1.000
_cell.angle_alpha   90.00
_cell.angle_beta   90.00
_cell.angle_gamma   90.00
#
_symmetry.space_group_name_H-M   'P 1'
#
loop_
_entity.id
_entity.type
_entity.pdbx_description
1 polymer ?
#
loop_
_entity_poly.entity_id
_entity_poly.type
_entity_poly.pdbx_seq_one_letter_code
_entity_poly.pdbx_strand_id
1 'polypeptide(L)'
;MRLRTAKGERAAFGWGSVLLLFFPLAFLLLFYAWPLERILALSFSRLDEGVPSLAAALLSARTLRVLGFTFGQAALSTFLTLALGMPGAYVFSHYTFRGKELFRALTGVPFVMPTLVVAAAFNALLGPRGWVNLGLMSLLRLESPPIHFLNTLTA
;
A
#
# COMPACT_ATOMS: atom_id res chain seq x y z
N MET A 1 24.18 -12.74 -48.01
CA MET A 1 24.47 -12.16 -46.67
C MET A 1 24.64 -10.64 -46.85
N ARG A 2 23.56 -9.85 -46.66
CA ARG A 2 23.59 -8.38 -46.76
C ARG A 2 23.28 -7.81 -45.38
N LEU A 3 24.25 -7.14 -44.78
CA LEU A 3 24.11 -6.45 -43.49
C LEU A 3 23.18 -5.24 -43.69
N ARG A 4 21.96 -5.33 -43.15
CA ARG A 4 21.05 -4.19 -42.99
C ARG A 4 21.63 -3.31 -41.89
N THR A 5 22.15 -2.17 -42.28
CA THR A 5 22.57 -1.09 -41.39
C THR A 5 21.36 -0.58 -40.61
N ALA A 6 21.36 -0.81 -39.30
CA ALA A 6 20.41 -0.20 -38.38
C ALA A 6 20.70 1.30 -38.30
N LYS A 7 20.05 2.07 -39.18
CA LYS A 7 20.04 3.53 -39.16
C LYS A 7 19.34 3.95 -37.86
N GLY A 8 20.12 4.41 -36.89
CA GLY A 8 19.64 4.81 -35.57
C GLY A 8 18.50 5.82 -35.67
N GLU A 9 17.34 5.44 -35.15
CA GLU A 9 16.22 6.32 -34.87
C GLU A 9 16.64 7.27 -33.73
N ARG A 10 17.32 8.36 -34.08
CA ARG A 10 17.37 9.52 -33.19
C ARG A 10 15.96 10.10 -33.17
N ALA A 11 15.22 9.86 -32.10
CA ALA A 11 13.95 10.54 -31.85
C ALA A 11 14.19 12.05 -31.98
N ALA A 12 13.72 12.63 -33.08
CA ALA A 12 13.77 14.07 -33.27
C ALA A 12 12.84 14.67 -32.21
N PHE A 13 13.42 15.27 -31.18
CA PHE A 13 12.70 15.98 -30.14
C PHE A 13 12.04 17.22 -30.76
N GLY A 14 10.84 17.02 -31.31
CA GLY A 14 10.04 18.08 -31.92
C GLY A 14 9.28 18.87 -30.87
N TRP A 15 8.77 20.04 -31.25
CA TRP A 15 7.90 20.85 -30.38
C TRP A 15 6.67 20.08 -29.87
N GLY A 16 6.20 19.07 -30.61
CA GLY A 16 5.13 18.16 -30.17
C GLY A 16 5.49 17.30 -28.95
N SER A 17 6.74 16.82 -28.82
CA SER A 17 7.15 16.05 -27.63
C SER A 17 7.30 16.94 -26.39
N VAL A 18 7.64 18.21 -26.58
CA VAL A 18 7.66 19.20 -25.47
C VAL A 18 6.27 19.43 -24.93
N LEU A 19 5.27 19.62 -25.80
CA LEU A 19 3.88 19.85 -25.39
C LEU A 19 3.25 18.63 -24.71
N LEU A 20 3.56 17.42 -25.19
CA LEU A 20 3.11 16.17 -24.58
C LEU A 20 3.67 15.94 -23.18
N LEU A 21 4.90 16.39 -22.91
CA LEU A 21 5.50 16.32 -21.57
C LEU A 21 5.06 17.50 -20.68
N PHE A 22 4.87 18.69 -21.26
CA PHE A 22 4.52 19.89 -20.52
C PHE A 22 3.19 19.74 -19.77
N PHE A 23 2.16 19.19 -20.42
CA PHE A 23 0.84 19.07 -19.81
C PHE A 23 0.81 18.22 -18.51
N PRO A 24 1.29 16.96 -18.50
CA PRO A 24 1.33 16.16 -17.27
C PRO A 24 2.27 16.78 -16.23
N LEU A 25 3.37 17.40 -16.64
CA LEU A 25 4.31 18.03 -15.70
C LEU A 25 3.70 19.27 -15.05
N ALA A 26 3.07 20.15 -15.82
CA ALA A 26 2.35 21.32 -15.32
C ALA A 26 1.21 20.91 -14.39
N PHE A 27 0.48 19.84 -14.74
CA PHE A 27 -0.56 19.27 -13.87
C PHE A 27 0.01 18.81 -12.53
N LEU A 28 1.10 18.01 -12.53
CA LEU A 28 1.75 17.55 -11.29
C LEU A 28 2.30 18.72 -10.48
N LEU A 29 2.90 19.71 -11.12
CA LEU A 29 3.41 20.89 -10.43
C LEU A 29 2.29 21.67 -9.74
N LEU A 30 1.18 21.91 -10.45
CA LEU A 30 0.07 22.70 -9.94
C LEU A 30 -0.78 21.97 -8.89
N PHE A 31 -1.06 20.68 -9.09
CA PHE A 31 -2.01 19.94 -8.25
C PHE A 31 -1.35 19.04 -7.20
N TYR A 32 -0.06 18.73 -7.32
CA TYR A 32 0.68 17.94 -6.34
C TYR A 32 1.80 18.75 -5.68
N ALA A 33 2.73 19.31 -6.47
CA ALA A 33 3.90 19.97 -5.90
C ALA A 33 3.53 21.26 -5.15
N TRP A 34 2.63 22.08 -5.69
CA TRP A 34 2.19 23.31 -5.04
C TRP A 34 1.47 23.05 -3.70
N PRO A 35 0.44 22.18 -3.61
CA PRO A 35 -0.17 21.87 -2.31
C PRO A 35 0.83 21.29 -1.30
N LEU A 36 1.72 20.41 -1.75
CA LEU A 36 2.77 19.83 -0.91
C LEU A 36 3.69 20.92 -0.35
N GLU A 37 4.17 21.83 -1.19
CA GLU A 37 4.99 22.97 -0.78
C GLU A 37 4.25 23.83 0.25
N ARG A 38 2.98 24.15 0.02
CA ARG A 38 2.18 24.95 0.97
C ARG A 38 2.05 24.28 2.33
N ILE A 39 1.83 22.96 2.35
CA ILE A 39 1.75 22.19 3.61
C ILE A 39 3.11 22.18 4.32
N LEU A 40 4.21 21.99 3.57
CA LEU A 40 5.56 22.02 4.12
C LEU A 40 5.87 23.41 4.69
N ALA A 41 5.66 24.48 3.93
CA ALA A 41 5.89 25.85 4.36
C ALA A 41 5.09 26.19 5.63
N LEU A 42 3.82 25.80 5.69
CA LEU A 42 2.97 25.97 6.88
C LEU A 42 3.47 25.15 8.08
N SER A 43 4.02 23.97 7.83
CA SER A 43 4.55 23.10 8.89
C SER A 43 5.84 23.67 9.47
N PHE A 44 6.73 24.19 8.62
CA PHE A 44 7.97 24.84 9.05
C PHE A 44 7.73 26.20 9.70
N SER A 45 6.71 26.97 9.27
CA SER A 45 6.39 28.28 9.88
C SER A 45 5.83 28.16 11.30
N ARG A 46 5.38 26.98 11.73
CA ARG A 46 4.86 26.69 13.08
C ARG A 46 5.94 26.20 14.05
N LEU A 47 7.17 26.02 13.56
CA LEU A 47 8.30 25.62 14.38
C LEU A 47 8.98 26.89 14.91
N ASP A 48 8.55 27.35 16.09
CA ASP A 48 9.01 28.62 16.70
C ASP A 48 10.54 28.71 16.85
N GLU A 49 11.26 27.57 16.90
CA GLU A 49 12.73 27.50 17.05
C GLU A 49 13.47 26.81 15.88
N GLY A 50 12.81 26.51 14.76
CA GLY A 50 13.46 25.90 13.59
C GLY A 50 13.88 24.42 13.77
N VAL A 51 15.05 24.03 13.23
CA VAL A 51 15.53 22.62 13.13
C VAL A 51 15.58 21.85 14.47
N PRO A 52 16.00 22.45 15.62
CA PRO A 52 16.00 21.77 16.91
C PRO A 52 14.61 21.30 17.36
N SER A 53 13.57 22.12 17.12
CA SER A 53 12.19 21.77 17.46
C SER A 53 11.64 20.63 16.58
N LEU A 54 12.06 20.56 15.31
CA LEU A 54 11.75 19.43 14.42
C LEU A 54 12.43 18.14 14.92
N ALA A 55 13.71 18.22 15.29
CA ALA A 55 14.44 17.07 15.81
C ALA A 55 13.79 16.55 17.11
N ALA A 56 13.40 17.44 18.02
CA ALA A 56 12.69 17.08 19.24
C ALA A 56 11.32 16.43 18.95
N ALA A 57 10.57 16.92 17.96
CA ALA A 57 9.29 16.34 17.56
C ALA A 57 9.45 14.93 16.94
N LEU A 58 10.45 14.75 16.06
CA LEU A 58 10.74 13.48 15.41
C LEU A 58 11.31 12.43 16.38
N LEU A 59 12.17 12.87 17.31
CA LEU A 59 12.77 12.02 18.33
C LEU A 59 11.89 11.85 19.57
N SER A 60 10.69 12.44 19.58
CA SER A 60 9.75 12.23 20.68
C SER A 60 9.39 10.74 20.77
N ALA A 61 9.24 10.25 22.01
CA ALA A 61 8.95 8.84 22.26
C ALA A 61 7.68 8.35 21.54
N ARG A 62 6.68 9.23 21.36
CA ARG A 62 5.46 8.94 20.60
C ARG A 62 5.76 8.74 19.12
N THR A 63 6.48 9.66 18.49
CA THR A 63 6.80 9.57 17.06
C THR A 63 7.64 8.33 16.77
N LEU A 64 8.68 8.08 17.58
CA LEU A 64 9.53 6.90 17.41
C LEU A 64 8.77 5.59 17.60
N ARG A 65 7.80 5.53 18.53
CA ARG A 65 6.96 4.34 18.72
C ARG A 65 6.07 4.08 17.51
N VAL A 66 5.39 5.12 17.00
CA VAL A 66 4.55 5.01 15.80
C VAL A 66 5.38 4.63 14.57
N LEU A 67 6.56 5.23 14.40
CA LEU A 67 7.48 4.88 13.32
C LEU A 67 7.94 3.43 13.44
N GLY A 68 8.42 3.01 14.61
CA GLY A 68 8.87 1.64 14.85
C GLY A 68 7.77 0.61 14.59
N PHE A 69 6.54 0.87 15.06
CA PHE A 69 5.38 0.04 14.77
C PHE A 69 5.08 -0.01 13.27
N THR A 70 5.05 1.13 12.60
CA THR A 70 4.75 1.23 11.16
C THR A 70 5.78 0.51 10.31
N PHE A 71 7.07 0.70 10.58
CA PHE A 71 8.15 0.00 9.88
C PHE A 71 8.14 -1.50 10.17
N GLY A 72 7.92 -1.90 11.42
CA GLY A 72 7.79 -3.31 11.79
C GLY A 72 6.62 -3.98 11.07
N GLN A 73 5.45 -3.33 11.02
CA GLN A 73 4.28 -3.81 10.30
C GLN A 73 4.51 -3.88 8.79
N ALA A 74 5.13 -2.86 8.20
CA ALA A 74 5.46 -2.85 6.77
C ALA A 74 6.45 -3.97 6.42
N ALA A 75 7.47 -4.20 7.25
CA ALA A 75 8.44 -5.27 7.07
C ALA A 75 7.78 -6.65 7.19
N LEU A 76 6.98 -6.88 8.22
CA LEU A 76 6.23 -8.13 8.41
C LEU A 76 5.27 -8.38 7.25
N SER A 77 4.52 -7.36 6.82
CA SER A 77 3.59 -7.46 5.69
C SER A 77 4.31 -7.77 4.39
N THR A 78 5.45 -7.14 4.13
CA THR A 78 6.28 -7.39 2.95
C THR A 78 6.80 -8.83 2.96
N PHE A 79 7.31 -9.29 4.11
CA PHE A 79 7.82 -10.65 4.25
C PHE A 79 6.72 -11.69 4.01
N LEU A 80 5.54 -11.55 4.65
CA LEU A 80 4.40 -12.44 4.44
C LEU A 80 3.92 -12.41 2.98
N THR A 81 3.90 -11.22 2.37
CA THR A 81 3.53 -11.05 0.96
C THR A 81 4.51 -11.77 0.04
N LEU A 82 5.82 -11.68 0.28
CA LEU A 82 6.82 -12.40 -0.51
C LEU A 82 6.73 -13.91 -0.28
N ALA A 83 6.59 -14.34 0.98
CA ALA A 83 6.53 -15.74 1.36
C ALA A 83 5.34 -16.48 0.70
N LEU A 84 4.19 -15.82 0.56
CA LEU A 84 2.99 -16.40 -0.07
C LEU A 84 2.89 -16.05 -1.56
N GLY A 85 3.22 -14.80 -1.90
CA GLY A 85 3.07 -14.23 -3.24
C GLY A 85 4.09 -14.76 -4.24
N MET A 86 5.34 -15.01 -3.83
CA MET A 86 6.36 -15.56 -4.75
C MET A 86 6.04 -16.99 -5.18
N PRO A 87 5.72 -17.94 -4.27
CA PRO A 87 5.27 -19.27 -4.67
C PRO A 87 3.98 -19.23 -5.51
N GLY A 88 3.02 -18.37 -5.13
CA GLY A 88 1.80 -18.15 -5.90
C GLY A 88 2.11 -17.68 -7.32
N ALA A 89 2.91 -16.62 -7.48
CA ALA A 89 3.30 -16.10 -8.78
C ALA A 89 4.05 -17.13 -9.63
N TYR A 90 4.90 -17.96 -9.02
CA TYR A 90 5.58 -19.05 -9.70
C TYR A 90 4.57 -20.06 -10.28
N VAL A 91 3.61 -20.51 -9.47
CA VAL A 91 2.58 -21.46 -9.92
C VAL A 91 1.74 -20.86 -11.05
N PHE A 92 1.31 -19.61 -10.92
CA PHE A 92 0.50 -18.93 -11.93
C PHE A 92 1.26 -18.65 -13.23
N SER A 93 2.57 -18.43 -13.18
CA SER A 93 3.36 -18.19 -14.39
C SER A 93 3.73 -19.48 -15.12
N HIS A 94 3.97 -20.58 -14.40
CA HIS A 94 4.52 -21.82 -14.99
C HIS A 94 3.50 -22.93 -15.23
N TYR A 95 2.32 -22.89 -14.59
CA TYR A 95 1.31 -23.96 -14.71
C TYR A 95 -0.03 -23.46 -15.27
N THR A 96 -0.72 -24.38 -15.95
CA THR A 96 -2.10 -24.24 -16.39
C THR A 96 -2.96 -25.23 -15.62
N PHE A 97 -3.94 -24.74 -14.86
CA PHE A 97 -4.85 -25.57 -14.07
C PHE A 97 -6.27 -25.02 -14.16
N ARG A 98 -7.26 -25.90 -13.94
CA ARG A 98 -8.68 -25.53 -13.96
C ARG A 98 -8.95 -24.58 -12.78
N GLY A 99 -9.52 -23.41 -13.06
CA GLY A 99 -9.79 -22.36 -12.05
C GLY A 99 -8.74 -21.25 -11.93
N LYS A 100 -7.66 -21.28 -12.72
CA LYS A 100 -6.63 -20.24 -12.73
C LYS A 100 -7.19 -18.81 -12.85
N GLU A 101 -8.14 -18.59 -13.76
CA GLU A 101 -8.78 -17.28 -13.94
C GLU A 101 -9.64 -16.87 -12.75
N LEU A 102 -10.31 -17.83 -12.08
CA LEU A 102 -11.07 -17.54 -10.86
C LEU A 102 -10.15 -17.06 -9.74
N PHE A 103 -9.06 -17.78 -9.46
CA PHE A 103 -8.12 -17.35 -8.43
C PHE A 103 -7.44 -16.03 -8.79
N ARG A 104 -7.12 -15.80 -10.07
CA ARG A 104 -6.59 -14.52 -10.56
C ARG A 104 -7.58 -13.37 -10.31
N ALA A 105 -8.87 -13.60 -10.53
CA ALA A 105 -9.91 -12.62 -10.22
C ALA A 105 -10.02 -12.38 -8.70
N LEU A 106 -10.02 -13.45 -7.89
CA LEU A 106 -10.10 -13.37 -6.43
C LEU A 106 -8.93 -12.56 -5.83
N THR A 107 -7.70 -12.74 -6.34
CA THR A 107 -6.54 -11.96 -5.88
C THR A 107 -6.63 -10.49 -6.27
N GLY A 108 -7.40 -10.15 -7.31
CA GLY A 108 -7.68 -8.78 -7.73
C GLY A 108 -8.71 -8.06 -6.85
N VAL A 109 -9.59 -8.78 -6.16
CA VAL A 109 -10.70 -8.20 -5.38
C VAL A 109 -10.22 -7.16 -4.35
N PRO A 110 -9.18 -7.41 -3.53
CA PRO A 110 -8.72 -6.42 -2.56
C PRO A 110 -8.22 -5.11 -3.19
N PHE A 111 -7.74 -5.13 -4.43
CA PHE A 111 -7.21 -3.95 -5.12
C PHE A 111 -8.30 -3.02 -5.64
N VAL A 112 -9.50 -3.54 -5.87
CA VAL A 112 -10.65 -2.75 -6.34
C VAL A 112 -11.60 -2.36 -5.21
N MET A 113 -11.50 -3.02 -4.05
CA MET A 113 -12.36 -2.74 -2.91
C MET A 113 -12.01 -1.39 -2.26
N PRO A 114 -13.02 -0.54 -1.95
CA PRO A 114 -12.81 0.62 -1.10
C PRO A 114 -12.31 0.20 0.29
N THR A 115 -11.45 1.02 0.90
CA THR A 115 -10.86 0.72 2.22
C THR A 115 -11.91 0.40 3.29
N LEU A 116 -13.04 1.12 3.29
CA LEU A 116 -14.14 0.88 4.23
C LEU A 116 -14.81 -0.48 4.04
N VAL A 117 -14.93 -0.93 2.79
CA VAL A 117 -15.52 -2.24 2.47
C VAL A 117 -14.60 -3.36 2.97
N VAL A 118 -13.28 -3.21 2.78
CA VAL A 118 -12.30 -4.16 3.32
C VAL A 118 -12.42 -4.25 4.84
N ALA A 119 -12.46 -3.11 5.53
CA ALA A 119 -12.62 -3.08 6.98
C ALA A 119 -13.91 -3.78 7.44
N ALA A 120 -15.05 -3.52 6.77
CA ALA A 120 -16.31 -4.19 7.07
C ALA A 120 -16.25 -5.70 6.83
N ALA A 121 -15.60 -6.16 5.77
CA ALA A 121 -15.42 -7.58 5.47
C ALA A 121 -14.57 -8.29 6.55
N PHE A 122 -13.45 -7.68 6.96
CA PHE A 122 -12.64 -8.21 8.06
C PHE A 122 -13.41 -8.23 9.38
N ASN A 123 -14.21 -7.21 9.69
CA ASN A 123 -15.06 -7.22 10.89
C ASN A 123 -16.16 -8.29 10.82
N ALA A 124 -16.76 -8.52 9.66
CA ALA A 124 -17.74 -9.59 9.44
C ALA A 124 -17.12 -10.99 9.55
N LEU A 125 -15.82 -11.13 9.27
CA LEU A 125 -15.12 -12.41 9.35
C LEU A 125 -14.51 -12.67 10.74
N LEU A 126 -13.75 -11.71 11.27
CA LEU A 126 -12.89 -11.82 12.45
C LEU A 126 -13.32 -10.94 13.64
N GLY A 127 -14.34 -10.10 13.47
CA GLY A 127 -14.86 -9.29 14.57
C GLY A 127 -15.47 -10.12 15.70
N PRO A 128 -15.90 -9.49 16.81
CA PRO A 128 -16.48 -10.20 17.96
C PRO A 128 -17.69 -11.07 17.61
N ARG A 129 -18.46 -10.67 16.58
CA ARG A 129 -19.60 -11.43 16.04
C ARG A 129 -19.33 -11.96 14.63
N GLY A 130 -18.06 -12.06 14.25
CA GLY A 130 -17.65 -12.52 12.94
C GLY A 130 -17.79 -14.03 12.79
N TRP A 131 -17.88 -14.50 11.54
CA TRP A 131 -18.12 -15.91 11.23
C TRP A 131 -17.10 -16.86 11.87
N VAL A 132 -15.84 -16.46 11.98
CA VAL A 132 -14.79 -17.29 12.60
C VAL A 132 -15.04 -17.46 14.09
N ASN A 133 -15.32 -16.38 14.81
CA ASN A 133 -15.62 -16.44 16.25
C ASN A 133 -16.89 -17.24 16.53
N LEU A 134 -17.97 -17.01 15.76
CA LEU A 134 -19.21 -17.76 15.91
C LEU A 134 -19.00 -19.26 15.63
N GLY A 135 -18.22 -19.59 14.60
CA GLY A 135 -17.85 -20.96 14.29
C GLY A 135 -17.09 -21.63 15.45
N LEU A 136 -16.06 -20.96 15.97
CA LEU A 136 -15.29 -21.45 17.11
C LEU A 136 -16.13 -21.61 18.39
N MET A 137 -17.00 -20.64 18.68
CA MET A 137 -17.91 -20.72 19.83
C MET A 137 -18.86 -21.90 19.71
N SER A 138 -19.39 -22.16 18.52
CA SER A 138 -20.27 -23.31 18.29
C SER A 138 -19.54 -24.64 18.40
N LEU A 139 -18.31 -24.72 17.88
CA LEU A 139 -17.51 -25.94 17.86
C LEU A 139 -16.93 -26.28 19.24
N LEU A 140 -16.46 -25.26 19.97
CA LEU A 140 -15.76 -25.40 21.25
C LEU A 140 -16.66 -25.10 22.46
N ARG A 141 -17.94 -24.78 22.23
CA ARG A 141 -18.94 -24.39 23.24
C ARG A 141 -18.47 -23.24 24.15
N LEU A 142 -17.86 -22.22 23.55
CA LEU A 142 -17.36 -21.04 24.26
C LEU A 142 -18.47 -20.00 24.43
N GLU A 143 -18.53 -19.38 25.60
CA GLU A 143 -19.52 -18.33 25.91
C GLU A 143 -19.10 -16.94 25.39
N SER A 144 -17.79 -16.74 25.17
CA SER A 144 -17.21 -15.49 24.66
C SER A 144 -16.39 -15.72 23.39
N PRO A 145 -16.28 -14.72 22.51
CA PRO A 145 -15.49 -14.84 21.28
C PRO A 145 -13.99 -14.96 21.62
N PRO A 146 -13.32 -16.06 21.23
CA PRO A 146 -11.92 -16.29 21.61
C PRO A 146 -10.93 -15.37 20.88
N ILE A 147 -11.28 -14.88 19.69
CA ILE A 147 -10.40 -14.01 18.90
C ILE A 147 -10.82 -12.55 19.09
N HIS A 148 -9.96 -11.79 19.75
CA HIS A 148 -10.06 -10.34 19.80
C HIS A 148 -9.21 -9.75 18.67
N PHE A 149 -9.84 -9.30 17.60
CA PHE A 149 -9.12 -8.71 16.45
C PHE A 149 -8.98 -7.19 16.56
N LEU A 150 -9.97 -6.52 17.16
CA LEU A 150 -10.02 -5.06 17.23
C LEU A 150 -9.23 -4.55 18.44
N ASN A 151 -8.49 -3.46 18.25
CA ASN A 151 -7.72 -2.74 19.29
C ASN A 151 -6.60 -3.56 19.96
N THR A 152 -6.11 -4.62 19.31
CA THR A 152 -5.02 -5.46 19.87
C THR A 152 -3.64 -4.90 19.61
N LEU A 153 -3.48 -4.12 18.55
CA LEU A 153 -2.21 -3.51 18.19
C LEU A 153 -2.26 -2.03 18.59
N THR A 154 -1.65 -1.72 19.74
CA THR A 154 -1.43 -0.34 20.16
C THR A 154 -0.08 0.13 19.61
N ALA A 155 -0.08 1.29 18.95
CA ALA A 155 1.11 1.96 18.43
C ALA A 155 1.53 3.13 19.34
#